data_AF-A7RL63-F1
#
_entry.id   AF-A7RL63-F1
#
_cell.length_a   1.000
_cell.length_b   1.000
_cell.length_c   1.000
_cell.angle_alpha   90.00
_cell.angle_beta   90.00
_cell.angle_gamma   90.00
#
_symmetry.space_group_name_H-M   'P 1'
#
loop_
_entity.id
_entity.type
_entity.pdbx_description
1 polymer ?
#
loop_
_entity_poly.entity_id
_entity_poly.type
_entity_poly.pdbx_seq_one_letter_code
_entity_poly.pdbx_strand_id
1 'polypeptide(L)'
;SITEDPIPEILLSLEYRGLTRKLVAEVVKTRNLGLWTESKPCDLYVDLTLKDKDRRVLRVCRTSVKRHVIDIENNEMFMFRLNNERMKEVTLIFSVVRVSDVRKKEEVLGSCAFGRDTSGQQQAEHWDNMLKDEARVEYRWHTLYK
;
A
#
# COMPACT_ATOMS: atom_id res chain seq x y z
N SER A 1 -15.35 5.97 27.01
CA SER A 1 -14.31 5.74 25.99
C SER A 1 -14.97 5.05 24.82
N ILE A 2 -15.25 5.79 23.74
CA ILE A 2 -15.79 5.20 22.52
C ILE A 2 -14.62 4.47 21.90
N THR A 3 -14.54 3.15 22.09
CA THR A 3 -13.64 2.31 21.30
C THR A 3 -14.16 2.40 19.87
N GLU A 4 -13.47 3.16 19.02
CA GLU A 4 -13.70 3.13 17.58
C GLU A 4 -13.65 1.67 17.13
N ASP A 5 -14.65 1.25 16.34
CA ASP A 5 -14.68 -0.11 15.81
C ASP A 5 -13.38 -0.37 15.03
N PRO A 6 -12.77 -1.57 15.18
CA PRO A 6 -11.54 -1.88 14.48
C PRO A 6 -11.77 -1.74 12.97
N ILE A 7 -10.82 -1.11 12.28
CA ILE A 7 -10.85 -0.94 10.82
C ILE A 7 -9.70 -1.71 10.16
N PRO A 8 -9.89 -2.26 8.95
CA PRO A 8 -8.81 -2.90 8.19
C PRO A 8 -7.72 -1.91 7.80
N GLU A 9 -6.47 -2.25 8.11
CA GLU A 9 -5.33 -1.37 7.90
C GLU A 9 -4.09 -2.12 7.39
N ILE A 10 -3.20 -1.38 6.75
CA ILE A 10 -1.88 -1.84 6.30
C ILE A 10 -0.78 -0.95 6.88
N LEU A 11 0.26 -1.57 7.42
CA LEU A 11 1.47 -0.89 7.90
C LEU A 11 2.46 -0.77 6.75
N LEU A 12 2.76 0.47 6.39
CA LEU A 12 3.63 0.82 5.27
C LEU A 12 4.74 1.75 5.72
N SER A 13 5.86 1.68 5.00
CA SER A 13 6.92 2.68 5.07
C SER A 13 7.21 3.24 3.69
N LEU A 14 7.35 4.57 3.61
CA LEU A 14 7.70 5.28 2.39
C LEU A 14 8.91 6.18 2.62
N GLU A 15 9.85 6.16 1.68
CA GLU A 15 11.05 6.99 1.71
C GLU A 15 11.33 7.51 0.29
N TYR A 16 11.52 8.82 0.15
CA TYR A 16 11.98 9.39 -1.12
C TYR A 16 13.38 9.99 -0.98
N ARG A 17 14.31 9.46 -1.79
CA ARG A 17 15.70 9.90 -1.85
C ARG A 17 15.89 10.82 -3.05
N GLY A 18 15.63 12.11 -2.87
CA GLY A 18 15.67 13.14 -3.92
C GLY A 18 16.94 13.12 -4.78
N LEU A 19 18.12 13.04 -4.13
CA LEU A 19 19.42 12.98 -4.80
C LEU A 19 19.56 11.79 -5.76
N THR A 20 19.02 10.62 -5.39
CA THR A 20 19.12 9.40 -6.21
C THR A 20 17.87 9.12 -7.04
N ARG A 21 16.83 9.96 -6.91
CA ARG A 21 15.54 9.85 -7.61
C ARG A 21 14.88 8.49 -7.37
N LYS A 22 14.88 8.04 -6.11
CA LYS A 22 14.34 6.74 -5.69
C LYS A 22 13.22 6.93 -4.69
N LEU A 23 12.05 6.41 -5.02
CA LEU A 23 10.98 6.13 -4.07
C LEU A 23 11.12 4.68 -3.60
N VAL A 24 11.24 4.49 -2.30
CA VAL A 24 11.27 3.19 -1.64
C VAL A 24 9.96 3.03 -0.89
N ALA A 25 9.30 1.89 -1.10
CA ALA A 25 8.06 1.52 -0.44
C ALA A 25 8.21 0.15 0.21
N GLU A 26 7.89 0.04 1.48
CA GLU A 26 7.94 -1.20 2.24
C GLU A 26 6.53 -1.62 2.69
N VAL A 27 6.18 -2.87 2.39
CA VAL A 27 4.97 -3.52 2.89
C VAL A 27 5.34 -4.37 4.08
N VAL A 28 4.95 -3.93 5.27
CA VAL A 28 5.32 -4.59 6.53
C VAL A 28 4.32 -5.67 6.87
N LYS A 29 3.08 -5.28 7.19
CA LYS A 29 2.00 -6.19 7.60
C LYS A 29 0.61 -5.56 7.51
N THR A 30 -0.44 -6.36 7.64
CA THR A 30 -1.83 -5.89 7.76
C THR A 30 -2.39 -6.17 9.15
N ARG A 31 -3.54 -5.56 9.47
CA ARG A 31 -4.36 -5.95 10.62
C ARG A 31 -5.84 -5.80 10.31
N ASN A 32 -6.65 -6.54 11.05
CA ASN A 32 -8.11 -6.48 11.03
C ASN A 32 -8.74 -6.88 9.68
N LEU A 33 -8.01 -7.54 8.77
CA LEU A 33 -8.57 -8.02 7.50
C LEU A 33 -9.69 -9.07 7.72
N GLY A 34 -9.70 -9.73 8.87
CA GLY A 34 -10.78 -10.65 9.30
C GLY A 34 -12.18 -10.04 9.25
N LEU A 35 -12.30 -8.70 9.34
CA LEU A 35 -13.58 -8.00 9.19
C LEU A 35 -14.13 -8.05 7.76
N TRP A 36 -13.27 -8.27 6.77
CA TRP A 36 -13.66 -8.42 5.36
C TRP A 36 -13.66 -9.86 4.89
N THR A 37 -12.85 -10.72 5.52
CA THR A 37 -12.75 -12.15 5.17
C THR A 37 -13.61 -13.05 6.06
N GLU A 38 -14.44 -12.48 6.94
CA GLU A 38 -15.21 -13.23 7.96
C GLU A 38 -14.31 -14.11 8.83
N SER A 39 -13.09 -13.62 9.13
CA SER A 39 -12.04 -14.35 9.84
C SER A 39 -11.65 -15.69 9.20
N LYS A 40 -11.96 -15.90 7.92
CA LYS A 40 -11.54 -17.08 7.17
C LYS A 40 -10.10 -16.88 6.66
N PRO A 41 -9.19 -17.83 6.92
CA PRO A 41 -7.86 -17.81 6.32
C PRO A 41 -7.95 -17.78 4.80
N CYS A 42 -7.14 -16.93 4.16
CA CYS A 42 -7.11 -16.73 2.72
C CYS A 42 -5.66 -16.76 2.20
N ASP A 43 -5.50 -17.00 0.90
CA ASP A 43 -4.23 -16.73 0.21
C ASP A 43 -4.21 -15.25 -0.19
N LEU A 44 -3.30 -14.47 0.37
CA LEU A 44 -3.26 -13.01 0.27
C LEU A 44 -1.91 -12.50 -0.23
N TYR A 45 -1.92 -11.40 -0.97
CA TYR A 45 -0.72 -10.61 -1.28
C TYR A 45 -1.06 -9.13 -1.41
N VAL A 46 -0.05 -8.26 -1.50
CA VAL A 46 -0.23 -6.83 -1.77
C VAL A 46 0.30 -6.49 -3.16
N ASP A 47 -0.56 -5.87 -3.98
CA ASP A 47 -0.21 -5.29 -5.27
C ASP A 47 0.13 -3.80 -5.09
N LEU A 48 1.30 -3.39 -5.58
CA LEU A 48 1.73 -1.99 -5.63
C LEU A 48 1.64 -1.53 -7.08
N THR A 49 0.62 -0.73 -7.38
CA THR A 49 0.39 -0.17 -8.71
C THR A 49 0.75 1.31 -8.73
N LEU A 50 1.74 1.68 -9.54
CA LEU A 50 2.13 3.06 -9.79
C LEU A 50 1.44 3.56 -11.07
N LYS A 51 0.72 4.68 -10.97
CA LYS A 51 0.04 5.34 -12.09
C LYS A 51 0.56 6.75 -12.32
N ASP A 52 0.46 7.23 -13.55
CA ASP A 52 0.67 8.66 -13.88
C ASP A 52 -0.62 9.49 -13.70
N LYS A 53 -0.51 10.79 -13.99
CA LYS A 53 -1.63 11.74 -13.94
C LYS A 53 -2.79 11.41 -14.87
N ASP A 54 -2.53 10.65 -15.94
CA ASP A 54 -3.53 10.18 -16.90
C ASP A 54 -4.09 8.80 -16.50
N ARG A 55 -3.78 8.35 -15.27
CA ARG A 55 -4.16 7.07 -14.68
C ARG A 55 -3.59 5.85 -15.42
N ARG A 56 -2.59 6.04 -16.27
CA ARG A 56 -1.91 4.95 -16.97
C ARG A 56 -0.99 4.23 -15.99
N VAL A 57 -1.05 2.90 -16.01
CA VAL A 57 -0.18 2.07 -15.18
C VAL A 57 1.25 2.16 -15.69
N LEU A 58 2.14 2.73 -14.87
CA LEU A 58 3.57 2.83 -15.15
C LEU A 58 4.31 1.58 -14.71
N ARG A 59 3.90 1.01 -13.57
CA ARG A 59 4.53 -0.19 -13.01
C ARG A 59 3.58 -0.91 -12.05
N VAL A 60 3.67 -2.23 -12.04
CA VAL A 60 3.02 -3.09 -11.05
C VAL A 60 4.10 -3.94 -10.39
N CYS A 61 4.11 -3.98 -9.06
CA CYS A 61 4.93 -4.88 -8.26
C CYS A 61 4.00 -5.65 -7.32
N ARG A 62 4.39 -6.86 -6.92
CA ARG A 62 3.60 -7.70 -6.02
C ARG A 62 4.50 -8.30 -4.96
N THR A 63 3.98 -8.40 -3.74
CA THR A 63 4.64 -9.16 -2.69
C THR A 63 4.57 -10.67 -2.95
N SER A 64 5.31 -11.45 -2.19
CA SER A 64 5.05 -12.87 -2.06
C SER A 64 3.60 -13.13 -1.59
N VAL A 65 3.03 -14.25 -2.04
CA VAL A 65 1.70 -14.70 -1.60
C VAL A 65 1.85 -15.40 -0.25
N LYS A 66 1.13 -14.91 0.75
CA LYS A 66 0.98 -15.57 2.05
C LYS A 66 -0.24 -16.46 2.01
N ARG A 67 -0.06 -17.74 2.31
CA ARG A 67 -1.12 -18.75 2.18
C ARG A 67 -1.80 -18.99 3.50
N HIS A 68 -3.12 -19.14 3.46
CA HIS A 68 -3.95 -19.51 4.61
C HIS A 68 -3.72 -18.61 5.83
N VAL A 69 -3.74 -17.29 5.60
CA VAL A 69 -3.60 -16.26 6.64
C VAL A 69 -4.81 -15.35 6.71
N ILE A 70 -5.06 -14.75 7.88
CA ILE A 70 -6.05 -13.67 8.01
C ILE A 70 -5.39 -12.33 7.69
N ASP A 71 -4.20 -12.10 8.27
CA ASP A 71 -3.39 -10.91 8.06
C ASP A 71 -2.02 -11.28 7.48
N ILE A 72 -1.46 -10.37 6.67
CA ILE A 72 -0.18 -10.55 5.97
C ILE A 72 0.98 -10.07 6.85
N GLU A 73 2.12 -10.77 6.81
CA GLU A 73 3.42 -10.27 7.31
C GLU A 73 4.53 -10.53 6.25
N ASN A 74 5.01 -9.45 5.60
CA ASN A 74 5.90 -9.53 4.43
C ASN A 74 7.29 -8.93 4.68
N ASN A 75 7.38 -7.74 5.28
CA ASN A 75 8.62 -6.95 5.33
C ASN A 75 9.32 -6.88 3.94
N GLU A 76 8.53 -6.67 2.88
CA GLU A 76 9.02 -6.66 1.49
C GLU A 76 9.12 -5.23 0.98
N MET A 77 10.24 -4.91 0.32
CA MET A 77 10.58 -3.56 -0.12
C MET A 77 10.64 -3.46 -1.66
N PHE A 78 10.09 -2.37 -2.18
CA PHE A 78 10.01 -2.06 -3.60
C PHE A 78 10.62 -0.69 -3.89
N MET A 79 11.29 -0.57 -5.03
CA MET A 79 11.97 0.66 -5.41
C MET A 79 11.52 1.13 -6.79
N PHE A 80 11.12 2.39 -6.88
CA PHE A 80 10.70 3.08 -8.09
C PHE A 80 11.66 4.22 -8.40
N ARG A 81 12.09 4.35 -9.65
CA ARG A 81 12.93 5.48 -10.09
C ARG A 81 12.04 6.60 -10.60
N LEU A 82 11.93 7.69 -9.85
CA LEU A 82 11.07 8.83 -10.11
C LEU A 82 11.82 10.12 -9.80
N ASN A 83 11.73 11.12 -10.68
CA ASN A 83 12.28 12.44 -10.41
C ASN A 83 11.27 13.29 -9.60
N ASN A 84 11.74 14.43 -9.08
CA ASN A 84 10.95 15.32 -8.22
C ASN A 84 9.67 15.83 -8.91
N GLU A 85 9.72 16.06 -10.23
CA GLU A 85 8.55 16.49 -11.01
C GLU A 85 7.48 15.39 -11.07
N ARG A 86 7.88 14.16 -11.39
CA ARG A 86 6.96 13.01 -11.45
C ARG A 86 6.35 12.69 -10.10
N MET A 87 7.06 12.90 -8.99
CA MET A 87 6.50 12.70 -7.65
C MET A 87 5.23 13.51 -7.37
N LYS A 88 5.00 14.61 -8.09
CA LYS A 88 3.78 15.44 -8.00
C LYS A 88 2.63 14.94 -8.89
N GLU A 89 2.94 14.07 -9.84
CA GLU A 89 2.01 13.62 -10.88
C GLU A 89 1.60 12.15 -10.73
N VAL A 90 2.33 11.37 -9.93
CA VAL A 90 2.06 9.94 -9.76
C VAL A 90 1.10 9.65 -8.62
N THR A 91 0.42 8.52 -8.74
CA THR A 91 -0.36 7.89 -7.68
C THR A 91 0.20 6.49 -7.43
N LEU A 92 0.61 6.19 -6.20
CA LEU A 92 1.03 4.86 -5.77
C LEU A 92 -0.11 4.21 -4.99
N ILE A 93 -0.60 3.07 -5.46
CA ILE A 93 -1.75 2.36 -4.90
C ILE A 93 -1.28 1.03 -4.30
N PHE A 94 -1.64 0.77 -3.06
CA PHE A 94 -1.45 -0.51 -2.39
C PHE A 94 -2.80 -1.21 -2.29
N SER A 95 -2.91 -2.39 -2.90
CA SER A 95 -4.15 -3.18 -2.92
C SER A 95 -3.91 -4.53 -2.26
N VAL A 96 -4.68 -4.86 -1.23
CA VAL A 96 -4.68 -6.22 -0.66
C VAL A 96 -5.53 -7.10 -1.57
N VAL A 97 -4.93 -8.17 -2.09
CA VAL A 97 -5.57 -9.08 -3.05
C VAL A 97 -5.71 -10.45 -2.42
N ARG A 98 -6.91 -10.99 -2.48
CA ARG A 98 -7.24 -12.38 -2.18
C ARG A 98 -7.14 -13.21 -3.46
N VAL A 99 -6.44 -14.34 -3.37
CA VAL A 99 -6.45 -15.39 -4.39
C VAL A 99 -7.41 -16.47 -3.91
N SER A 100 -8.43 -16.77 -4.72
CA SER A 100 -9.34 -17.87 -4.41
C SER A 100 -8.83 -19.21 -4.95
N ASP A 101 -9.12 -20.29 -4.24
CA ASP A 101 -8.81 -21.66 -4.69
C ASP A 101 -9.56 -22.03 -5.97
N VAL A 102 -10.75 -21.45 -6.17
CA VAL A 102 -11.56 -21.68 -7.36
C VAL A 102 -11.00 -20.88 -8.54
N ARG A 103 -10.23 -21.57 -9.40
CA ARG A 103 -9.64 -21.04 -10.65
C ARG A 103 -8.64 -19.90 -10.46
N LYS A 104 -8.03 -19.75 -9.28
CA LYS A 104 -7.04 -18.69 -8.98
C LYS A 104 -7.57 -17.28 -9.28
N LYS A 105 -8.85 -17.03 -8.99
CA LYS A 105 -9.43 -15.71 -9.22
C LYS A 105 -8.83 -14.73 -8.20
N GLU A 106 -8.32 -13.61 -8.70
CA GLU A 106 -7.83 -12.49 -7.89
C GLU A 106 -9.00 -11.55 -7.57
N GLU A 107 -9.13 -11.15 -6.31
CA GLU A 107 -10.12 -10.19 -5.81
C GLU A 107 -9.44 -9.16 -4.92
N VAL A 108 -9.64 -7.88 -5.21
CA VAL A 108 -9.16 -6.79 -4.34
C VAL A 108 -10.09 -6.69 -3.13
N LEU A 109 -9.55 -6.89 -1.94
CA LEU A 109 -10.30 -6.74 -0.68
C LEU A 109 -10.44 -5.26 -0.29
N GLY A 110 -9.40 -4.48 -0.55
CA GLY A 110 -9.37 -3.04 -0.34
C GLY A 110 -8.01 -2.45 -0.68
N SER A 111 -7.94 -1.13 -0.73
CA SER A 111 -6.74 -0.40 -1.15
C SER A 111 -6.56 0.94 -0.44
N CYS A 112 -5.34 1.46 -0.47
CA CYS A 112 -5.05 2.84 -0.12
C CYS A 112 -4.10 3.45 -1.18
N ALA A 113 -4.21 4.76 -1.40
CA ALA A 113 -3.49 5.46 -2.46
C ALA A 113 -2.76 6.68 -1.92
N PHE A 114 -1.55 6.92 -2.44
CA PHE A 114 -0.65 7.99 -2.06
C PHE A 114 -0.26 8.82 -3.29
N GLY A 115 0.09 10.09 -3.07
CA GLY A 115 0.47 11.00 -4.13
C GLY A 115 -0.71 11.79 -4.67
N ARG A 116 -0.78 11.95 -6.00
CA ARG A 116 -1.74 12.86 -6.66
C ARG A 116 -3.19 12.54 -6.32
N ASP A 117 -3.59 11.28 -6.45
CA ASP A 117 -4.95 10.82 -6.15
C ASP A 117 -4.97 10.08 -4.79
N THR A 118 -4.59 10.79 -3.73
CA THR A 118 -4.56 10.23 -2.37
C THR A 118 -5.94 9.76 -1.89
N SER A 119 -5.99 8.63 -1.17
CA SER A 119 -7.25 8.06 -0.66
C SER A 119 -7.76 8.76 0.61
N GLY A 120 -6.95 9.58 1.27
CA GLY A 120 -7.31 10.22 2.53
C GLY A 120 -6.23 11.13 3.08
N GLN A 121 -6.55 11.80 4.18
CA GLN A 121 -5.66 12.76 4.85
C GLN A 121 -4.38 12.08 5.38
N GLN A 122 -4.50 10.89 5.96
CA GLN A 122 -3.35 10.15 6.51
C GLN A 122 -2.31 9.82 5.42
N GLN A 123 -2.78 9.44 4.23
CA GLN A 123 -1.91 9.15 3.09
C GLN A 123 -1.28 10.42 2.50
N ALA A 124 -2.03 11.52 2.45
CA ALA A 124 -1.54 12.81 2.00
C ALA A 124 -0.41 13.32 2.92
N GLU A 125 -0.62 13.29 4.23
CA GLU A 125 0.37 13.71 5.21
C GLU A 125 1.63 12.85 5.17
N HIS A 126 1.50 11.53 5.05
CA HIS A 126 2.66 10.65 4.94
C HIS A 126 3.44 10.97 3.65
N TRP A 127 2.76 11.11 2.52
CA TRP A 127 3.40 11.45 1.24
C TRP A 127 4.12 12.80 1.30
N ASP A 128 3.48 13.82 1.87
CA ASP A 128 4.06 15.16 2.02
C ASP A 128 5.26 15.16 2.97
N ASN A 129 5.18 14.43 4.09
CA ASN A 129 6.29 14.30 5.03
C ASN A 129 7.49 13.61 4.37
N MET A 130 7.26 12.53 3.62
CA MET A 130 8.29 11.83 2.85
C MET A 130 8.97 12.74 1.82
N LEU A 131 8.23 13.69 1.22
CA LEU A 131 8.79 14.64 0.27
C LEU A 131 9.53 15.82 0.92
N LYS A 132 9.18 16.19 2.14
CA LYS A 132 9.81 17.31 2.89
C LYS A 132 11.09 16.90 3.59
N ASP A 133 11.13 15.68 4.13
CA ASP A 133 12.23 15.16 4.94
C ASP A 133 13.04 14.15 4.10
N GLU A 134 14.00 14.65 3.33
CA GLU A 134 14.82 13.81 2.44
C GLU A 134 15.50 12.70 3.24
N ALA A 135 15.06 11.45 3.02
CA ALA A 135 15.58 10.21 3.63
C ALA A 135 15.11 9.83 5.04
N ARG A 136 14.08 10.46 5.61
CA ARG A 136 13.45 9.91 6.83
C ARG A 136 12.43 8.82 6.47
N VAL A 137 12.72 7.60 6.92
CA VAL A 137 11.78 6.47 6.84
C VAL A 137 10.74 6.60 7.96
N GLU A 138 9.46 6.62 7.61
CA GLU A 138 8.37 6.61 8.57
C GLU A 138 7.50 5.37 8.38
N TYR A 139 7.22 4.66 9.48
CA TYR A 139 6.28 3.53 9.50
C TYR A 139 4.93 4.00 10.00
N ARG A 140 3.88 3.84 9.19
CA ARG A 140 2.52 4.31 9.54
C ARG A 140 1.46 3.31 9.09
N TRP A 141 0.47 3.10 9.96
CA TRP A 141 -0.76 2.39 9.60
C TRP A 141 -1.62 3.27 8.69
N HIS A 142 -2.28 2.63 7.73
CA HIS A 142 -3.19 3.27 6.79
C HIS A 142 -4.45 2.45 6.65
N THR A 143 -5.60 3.11 6.79
CA THR A 143 -6.90 2.51 6.49
C THR A 143 -6.96 2.01 5.06
N LEU A 144 -7.49 0.80 4.87
CA LEU A 144 -7.82 0.25 3.58
C LEU A 144 -9.29 0.58 3.25
N TYR A 145 -9.54 1.00 2.02
CA TYR A 145 -10.88 1.34 1.51
C TYR A 145 -11.35 0.31 0.47
N LYS A 146 -12.64 -0.05 0.49
CA LYS A 146 -13.27 -0.92 -0.50
C LYS A 146 -13.59 -0.19 -1.80
#